data_AF-A0A2V9IW98-F1
#
_entry.id   AF-A0A2V9IW98-F1
#
_cell.length_a   1.000
_cell.length_b   1.000
_cell.length_c   1.000
_cell.angle_alpha   90.00
_cell.angle_beta   90.00
_cell.angle_gamma   90.00
#
_symmetry.space_group_name_H-M   'P 1'
#
loop_
_entity.id
_entity.type
_entity.pdbx_description
1 polymer ?
#
loop_
_entity_poly.entity_id
_entity_poly.type
_entity_poly.pdbx_seq_one_letter_code
_entity_poly.pdbx_strand_id
1 'polypeptide(L)'
;MKPTVEISEAIERELLSWPDVTVGQHRFGGREFRIGKREIGHLHGSSVADLPFPRAMRDELVSSGKVSPHHHIPDSGWVSFYLHGEEDVPFALALFRRNYERIHAIVQLQQANPALSIKQPSHTEHENNH
;
A
#
# COMPACT_ATOMS: atom_id res chain seq x y z
N MET A 1 0.96 -17.33 -30.64
CA MET A 1 1.31 -16.20 -29.75
C MET A 1 1.40 -16.75 -28.33
N LYS A 2 2.48 -16.45 -27.59
CA LYS A 2 2.47 -16.68 -26.14
C LYS A 2 1.47 -15.68 -25.53
N PRO A 3 0.64 -16.06 -24.55
CA PRO A 3 -0.13 -15.05 -23.83
C PRO A 3 0.88 -14.10 -23.16
N THR A 4 0.85 -12.83 -23.55
CA THR A 4 1.52 -11.77 -22.81
C THR A 4 0.73 -11.60 -21.52
N VAL A 5 1.33 -11.95 -20.38
CA VAL A 5 0.73 -11.66 -19.09
C VAL A 5 0.87 -10.16 -18.89
N GLU A 6 -0.23 -9.48 -18.60
CA GLU A 6 -0.20 -8.04 -18.33
C GLU A 6 0.66 -7.76 -17.08
N ILE A 7 1.40 -6.65 -17.07
CA ILE A 7 2.26 -6.25 -15.93
C ILE A 7 1.48 -6.25 -14.61
N SER A 8 0.24 -5.74 -14.63
CA SER A 8 -0.63 -5.75 -13.45
C SER A 8 -0.98 -7.15 -12.96
N GLU A 9 -1.18 -8.10 -13.88
CA GLU A 9 -1.48 -9.50 -13.54
C GLU A 9 -0.25 -10.21 -12.95
N ALA A 10 0.94 -9.92 -13.48
CA ALA A 10 2.19 -10.45 -12.96
C ALA A 10 2.45 -9.96 -11.52
N ILE A 11 2.28 -8.66 -11.27
CA ILE A 11 2.41 -8.08 -9.93
C ILE A 11 1.34 -8.64 -9.00
N GLU A 12 0.06 -8.64 -9.42
CA GLU A 12 -1.04 -9.17 -8.62
C GLU A 12 -0.81 -10.62 -8.20
N ARG A 13 -0.40 -11.48 -9.16
CA ARG A 13 -0.14 -12.90 -8.89
C ARG A 13 0.95 -13.09 -7.84
N GLU A 14 2.02 -12.30 -7.91
CA GLU A 14 3.09 -12.34 -6.93
C GLU A 14 2.61 -11.86 -5.56
N LEU A 15 1.89 -10.73 -5.50
CA LEU A 15 1.37 -10.18 -4.24
C LEU A 15 0.41 -11.15 -3.55
N LEU A 16 -0.46 -11.82 -4.31
CA LEU A 16 -1.38 -12.83 -3.79
C LEU A 16 -0.69 -14.12 -3.33
N SER A 17 0.59 -14.32 -3.65
CA SER A 17 1.38 -15.43 -3.10
C SER A 17 1.90 -15.13 -1.68
N TRP A 18 1.88 -13.86 -1.26
CA TRP A 18 2.39 -13.46 0.05
C TRP A 18 1.36 -13.77 1.15
N PRO A 19 1.79 -14.28 2.32
CA PRO A 19 0.89 -14.60 3.42
C PRO A 19 0.01 -13.41 3.83
N ASP A 20 -1.28 -13.68 4.03
CA ASP A 20 -2.31 -12.74 4.49
C ASP A 20 -2.64 -11.58 3.53
N VAL A 21 -2.09 -11.57 2.31
CA VAL A 21 -2.44 -10.57 1.30
C VAL A 21 -3.76 -10.93 0.63
N THR A 22 -4.66 -9.96 0.57
CA THR A 22 -5.92 -10.05 -0.17
C THR A 22 -6.00 -8.93 -1.21
N VAL A 23 -6.80 -9.15 -2.25
CA VAL A 23 -7.07 -8.18 -3.31
C VAL A 23 -8.54 -7.76 -3.31
N GLY A 24 -8.79 -6.48 -3.55
CA GLY A 24 -10.12 -5.90 -3.69
C GLY A 24 -10.16 -4.87 -4.82
N GLN A 25 -11.37 -4.39 -5.13
CA GLN A 25 -11.53 -3.22 -5.99
C GLN A 25 -11.21 -1.95 -5.19
N HIS A 26 -10.36 -1.09 -5.73
CA HIS A 26 -10.11 0.22 -5.14
C HIS A 26 -11.23 1.20 -5.50
N ARG A 27 -11.66 2.03 -4.54
CA ARG A 27 -12.81 2.96 -4.71
C ARG A 27 -12.65 4.02 -5.81
N PHE A 28 -11.41 4.27 -6.25
CA PHE A 28 -11.09 5.22 -7.32
C PHE A 28 -10.66 4.52 -8.61
N GLY A 29 -11.03 3.24 -8.76
CA GLY A 29 -10.53 2.36 -9.81
C GLY A 29 -9.17 1.75 -9.46
N GLY A 30 -8.90 0.57 -10.01
CA GLY A 30 -7.68 -0.18 -9.74
C GLY A 30 -7.87 -1.40 -8.82
N ARG A 31 -6.77 -2.12 -8.60
CA ARG A 31 -6.67 -3.32 -7.75
C ARG A 31 -5.94 -2.98 -6.47
N GLU A 32 -6.63 -3.06 -5.35
CA GLU A 32 -6.10 -2.75 -4.02
C GLU A 32 -5.63 -4.00 -3.32
N PHE A 33 -4.43 -3.95 -2.72
CA PHE A 33 -3.84 -5.04 -1.97
C PHE A 33 -3.78 -4.69 -0.49
N ARG A 34 -4.14 -5.64 0.38
CA ARG A 34 -4.30 -5.41 1.81
C ARG A 34 -3.82 -6.58 2.65
N ILE A 35 -3.45 -6.29 3.89
CA ILE A 35 -3.31 -7.27 4.97
C ILE A 35 -4.37 -6.93 6.03
N GLY A 36 -5.39 -7.78 6.13
CA GLY A 36 -6.58 -7.49 6.95
C GLY A 36 -7.22 -6.14 6.58
N LYS A 37 -7.18 -5.17 7.51
CA LYS A 37 -7.75 -3.82 7.30
C LYS A 37 -6.71 -2.76 6.87
N ARG A 38 -5.48 -3.15 6.53
CA ARG A 38 -4.41 -2.21 6.17
C ARG A 38 -4.00 -2.38 4.72
N GLU A 39 -4.01 -1.29 3.98
CA GLU A 39 -3.58 -1.25 2.58
C GLU A 39 -2.06 -1.29 2.47
N ILE A 40 -1.54 -2.17 1.61
CA ILE A 40 -0.12 -2.22 1.25
C ILE A 40 0.18 -1.40 -0.03
N GLY A 41 -0.83 -1.20 -0.87
CA GLY A 41 -0.81 -0.34 -2.06
C GLY A 41 -1.88 -0.79 -3.06
N HIS A 42 -2.00 -0.07 -4.17
CA HIS A 42 -2.90 -0.42 -5.26
C HIS A 42 -2.30 -0.13 -6.63
N LEU A 43 -2.85 -0.80 -7.65
CA LEU A 43 -2.47 -0.64 -9.05
C LEU A 43 -3.59 0.02 -9.85
N HIS A 44 -3.25 1.04 -10.64
CA HIS A 44 -4.09 1.57 -11.71
C HIS A 44 -3.70 0.89 -13.04
N GLY A 45 -4.12 -0.37 -13.19
CA GLY A 45 -3.74 -1.20 -14.34
C GLY A 45 -2.22 -1.43 -14.40
N SER A 46 -1.67 -1.51 -15.61
CA SER A 46 -0.24 -1.69 -15.88
C SER A 46 0.56 -0.39 -15.91
N SER A 47 0.02 0.72 -15.37
CA SER A 47 0.59 2.08 -15.55
C SER A 47 1.10 2.74 -14.28
N VAL A 48 0.43 2.57 -13.14
CA VAL A 48 0.79 3.25 -11.89
C VAL A 48 0.58 2.32 -10.70
N ALA A 49 1.55 2.30 -9.79
CA ALA A 49 1.43 1.72 -8.47
C ALA A 49 1.49 2.83 -7.40
N ASP A 50 0.44 2.93 -6.59
CA ASP A 50 0.34 3.89 -5.50
C ASP A 50 0.47 3.17 -4.15
N LEU A 51 1.39 3.64 -3.30
CA LEU A 51 1.74 2.96 -2.06
C LEU A 51 1.77 3.90 -0.85
N PRO A 52 1.10 3.57 0.26
CA PRO A 52 1.14 4.36 1.48
C PRO A 52 2.37 4.02 2.35
N PHE A 53 3.26 5.00 2.57
CA PHE A 53 4.37 4.88 3.51
C PHE A 53 4.29 5.89 4.65
N PRO A 54 4.93 5.64 5.81
CA PRO A 54 5.36 6.70 6.73
C PRO A 54 6.18 7.77 6.01
N ARG A 55 5.95 9.05 6.34
CA ARG A 55 6.57 10.20 5.67
C ARG A 55 8.10 10.10 5.54
N ALA A 56 8.79 9.70 6.60
CA ALA A 56 10.25 9.55 6.56
C ALA A 56 10.73 8.56 5.48
N MET A 57 10.03 7.43 5.30
CA MET A 57 10.34 6.48 4.23
C MET A 57 9.91 7.00 2.86
N ARG A 58 8.78 7.72 2.79
CA ARG A 58 8.39 8.40 1.56
C ARG A 58 9.50 9.36 1.10
N ASP A 59 10.04 10.17 2.01
CA ASP A 59 11.04 11.18 1.68
C ASP A 59 12.33 10.53 1.19
N GLU A 60 12.77 9.44 1.85
CA GLU A 60 13.88 8.59 1.38
C GLU A 60 13.64 8.06 -0.04
N LEU A 61 12.48 7.44 -0.28
CA LEU A 61 12.14 6.87 -1.58
C LEU A 61 12.09 7.95 -2.67
N VAL A 62 11.48 9.11 -2.41
CA VAL A 62 11.41 10.22 -3.37
C VAL A 62 12.81 10.79 -3.64
N SER A 63 13.65 10.91 -2.62
CA SER A 63 15.04 11.38 -2.82
C SER A 63 15.89 10.47 -3.70
N SER A 64 15.51 9.19 -3.85
CA SER A 64 16.17 8.26 -4.77
C SER A 64 15.89 8.58 -6.25
N GLY A 65 14.88 9.42 -6.53
CA GLY A 65 14.43 9.79 -7.87
C GLY A 65 13.64 8.71 -8.61
N LYS A 66 13.42 7.54 -7.99
CA LYS A 66 12.72 6.40 -8.62
C LYS A 66 11.21 6.40 -8.44
N VAL A 67 10.70 7.16 -7.48
CA VAL A 67 9.25 7.31 -7.23
C VAL A 67 8.93 8.79 -7.07
N SER A 68 7.67 9.14 -7.29
CA SER A 68 7.17 10.51 -7.14
C SER A 68 6.27 10.62 -5.90
N PRO A 69 6.15 11.81 -5.28
CA PRO A 69 5.04 12.10 -4.39
C PRO A 69 3.71 11.86 -5.10
N HIS A 70 2.72 11.34 -4.38
CA HIS A 70 1.42 11.07 -4.97
C HIS A 70 0.74 12.35 -5.50
N HIS A 71 0.31 12.35 -6.76
CA HIS A 71 -0.14 13.56 -7.48
C HIS A 71 -1.30 14.30 -6.79
N HIS A 72 -2.29 13.57 -6.27
CA HIS A 72 -3.47 14.18 -5.62
C HIS A 72 -3.28 14.54 -4.15
N ILE A 73 -2.33 13.90 -3.46
CA ILE A 73 -2.09 14.09 -2.02
C ILE A 73 -0.58 14.19 -1.78
N PRO A 74 0.11 15.18 -2.39
CA PRO A 74 1.57 15.22 -2.46
C PRO A 74 2.22 15.46 -1.11
N ASP A 75 1.49 16.03 -0.15
CA ASP A 75 1.96 16.23 1.22
C ASP A 75 1.71 15.02 2.12
N SER A 76 1.14 13.92 1.62
CA SER A 76 0.91 12.73 2.43
C SER A 76 2.16 11.84 2.52
N GLY A 77 2.01 10.64 3.06
CA GLY A 77 3.03 9.60 3.00
C GLY A 77 2.98 8.74 1.72
N TRP A 78 2.08 9.06 0.80
CA TRP A 78 1.88 8.28 -0.42
C TRP A 78 2.91 8.60 -1.49
N VAL A 79 3.34 7.56 -2.19
CA VAL A 79 4.15 7.65 -3.40
C VAL A 79 3.41 7.05 -4.59
N SER A 80 3.73 7.56 -5.77
CA SER A 80 3.37 6.98 -7.06
C SER A 80 4.62 6.47 -7.76
N PHE A 81 4.57 5.22 -8.23
CA PHE A 81 5.56 4.63 -9.12
C PHE A 81 4.92 4.39 -10.48
N TYR A 82 5.50 4.97 -11.53
CA TYR A 82 5.03 4.84 -12.90
C TYR A 82 5.67 3.60 -13.54
N LEU A 83 4.83 2.71 -14.06
CA LEU A 83 5.23 1.51 -14.78
C LEU A 83 5.33 1.85 -16.27
N HIS A 84 6.50 1.59 -16.86
CA HIS A 84 6.78 1.81 -18.28
C HIS A 84 6.96 0.50 -19.05
N GLY A 85 7.28 -0.60 -18.36
CA GLY A 85 7.41 -1.92 -18.97
C GLY A 85 7.62 -3.04 -17.96
N GLU A 86 7.84 -4.26 -18.48
CA GLU A 86 8.05 -5.46 -17.66
C GLU A 86 9.32 -5.34 -16.78
N GLU A 87 10.29 -4.53 -17.19
CA GLU A 87 11.52 -4.24 -16.44
C GLU A 87 11.26 -3.56 -15.09
N ASP A 88 10.10 -2.92 -14.93
CA ASP A 88 9.73 -2.20 -13.71
C ASP A 88 9.06 -3.12 -12.66
N VAL A 89 8.60 -4.31 -13.08
CA VAL A 89 7.93 -5.29 -12.20
C VAL A 89 8.76 -5.60 -10.95
N PRO A 90 10.07 -5.92 -11.05
CA PRO A 90 10.87 -6.21 -9.86
C PRO A 90 10.94 -5.02 -8.88
N PHE A 91 11.00 -3.79 -9.38
CA PHE A 91 11.08 -2.61 -8.52
C PHE A 91 9.72 -2.30 -7.87
N ALA A 92 8.61 -2.43 -8.61
CA ALA A 92 7.27 -2.33 -8.04
C ALA A 92 7.07 -3.35 -6.92
N LEU A 93 7.44 -4.61 -7.14
CA LEU A 93 7.38 -5.66 -6.13
C LEU A 93 8.26 -5.36 -4.92
N ALA A 94 9.44 -4.78 -5.10
CA ALA A 94 10.29 -4.35 -4.00
C ALA A 94 9.64 -3.25 -3.14
N LEU A 95 8.94 -2.28 -3.75
CA LEU A 95 8.17 -1.27 -3.03
C LEU A 95 7.03 -1.90 -2.22
N PHE A 96 6.26 -2.78 -2.85
CA PHE A 96 5.19 -3.53 -2.17
C PHE A 96 5.76 -4.37 -1.03
N ARG A 97 6.91 -5.03 -1.22
CA ARG A 97 7.54 -5.89 -0.21
C ARG A 97 7.96 -5.10 1.02
N ARG A 98 8.58 -3.94 0.82
CA ARG A 98 8.97 -3.02 1.90
C ARG A 98 7.77 -2.59 2.73
N ASN A 99 6.62 -2.34 2.09
CA ASN A 99 5.41 -1.96 2.81
C ASN A 99 4.72 -3.16 3.47
N TYR A 100 4.69 -4.31 2.79
CA TYR A 100 4.20 -5.59 3.28
C TYR A 100 4.87 -5.97 4.60
N GLU A 101 6.20 -6.02 4.66
CA GLU A 101 6.93 -6.47 5.85
C GLU A 101 6.61 -5.60 7.07
N ARG A 102 6.55 -4.28 6.88
CA ARG A 102 6.16 -3.34 7.94
C ARG A 102 4.73 -3.56 8.43
N ILE A 103 3.77 -3.69 7.50
CA ILE A 103 2.35 -3.82 7.86
C ILE A 103 2.08 -5.20 8.45
N HIS A 104 2.64 -6.25 7.87
CA HIS A 104 2.53 -7.63 8.36
C HIS A 104 3.03 -7.73 9.79
N ALA A 105 4.22 -7.19 10.08
CA ALA A 105 4.75 -7.16 11.45
C ALA A 105 3.81 -6.44 12.43
N ILE A 106 3.21 -5.31 12.04
CA ILE A 106 2.23 -4.59 12.88
C ILE A 106 0.98 -5.45 13.11
N VAL A 107 0.43 -6.08 12.08
CA VAL A 107 -0.77 -6.92 12.18
C VAL A 107 -0.50 -8.14 13.06
N GLN A 108 0.63 -8.81 12.90
CA GLN A 108 1.02 -9.95 13.72
C GLN A 108 1.18 -9.56 15.21
N LEU A 109 1.81 -8.41 15.49
CA LEU A 109 1.91 -7.88 16.86
C LEU A 109 0.53 -7.56 17.47
N GLN A 110 -0.39 -7.02 16.67
CA GLN A 110 -1.76 -6.72 17.11
C GLN A 110 -2.58 -7.99 17.36
N GLN A 111 -2.40 -9.03 16.54
CA GLN A 111 -3.05 -10.34 16.72
C GLN A 111 -2.52 -11.08 17.95
N ALA A 112 -1.20 -11.00 18.20
CA ALA A 112 -0.58 -11.59 19.37
C ALA A 112 -0.97 -10.88 20.68
N ASN A 113 -1.30 -9.58 20.64
CA ASN A 113 -1.67 -8.78 21.81
C ASN A 113 -2.97 -7.98 21.60
N PRO A 114 -4.15 -8.61 21.72
CA PRO A 114 -5.44 -7.97 21.45
C PRO A 114 -5.73 -6.73 22.31
N ALA A 115 -5.16 -6.65 23.52
CA ALA A 115 -5.31 -5.53 24.44
C ALA A 115 -4.72 -4.20 23.92
N LEU A 116 -3.78 -4.24 22.96
CA LEU A 116 -3.22 -3.04 22.32
C LEU A 116 -4.11 -2.46 21.20
N SER A 117 -5.12 -3.21 20.75
CA SER A 117 -6.02 -2.81 19.66
C SER A 117 -7.15 -1.86 20.11
N ILE A 118 -7.41 -1.76 21.43
CA ILE A 118 -8.59 -1.09 22.00
C ILE A 118 -8.39 0.43 22.22
N LYS A 119 -7.19 1.00 22.04
CA LYS A 119 -6.99 2.45 22.23
C LYS A 119 -7.16 3.26 20.93
N GLN A 120 -8.42 3.51 20.54
CA GLN A 120 -8.79 4.78 19.91
C GLN A 120 -9.68 5.54 20.90
N PRO A 121 -9.41 6.82 21.22
CA PRO A 121 -10.34 7.60 22.01
C PRO A 121 -11.60 7.83 21.18
N SER A 122 -12.73 7.30 21.66
CA SER A 122 -14.04 7.82 21.28
C SER A 122 -14.09 9.27 21.75
N HIS A 123 -14.03 10.21 20.82
CA HIS A 123 -14.49 11.56 21.10
C HIS A 123 -16.00 11.50 21.34
N THR A 124 -16.37 11.41 22.62
CA THR A 124 -17.69 11.76 23.12
C THR A 124 -17.45 12.61 24.36
N GLU A 125 -17.68 13.91 24.23
CA GLU A 125 -18.25 14.81 25.24
C GLU A 125 -18.02 16.27 24.77
N HIS A 126 -19.08 16.86 24.22
CA HIS A 126 -19.35 18.28 24.40
C HIS A 126 -20.78 18.39 24.93
N GLU A 127 -20.95 18.02 26.19
CA GLU A 127 -21.88 18.75 27.06
C GLU A 127 -21.10 19.92 27.63
N ASN A 128 -21.48 21.15 27.26
CA ASN A 128 -21.19 22.33 28.06
C ASN A 128 -22.48 23.14 28.13
N ASN A 129 -23.12 22.98 29.27
CA ASN A 129 -24.14 23.83 29.86
C ASN A 129 -23.62 25.29 29.93
N HIS A 130 -24.40 26.27 29.45
CA HIS A 130 -24.63 27.62 30.00
C HIS A 130 -25.81 28.26 29.27
#